data_AF-A0A537SWB8-F1
#
_entry.id   AF-A0A537SWB8-F1
#
_cell.length_a   1.000
_cell.length_b   1.000
_cell.length_c   1.000
_cell.angle_alpha   90.00
_cell.angle_beta   90.00
_cell.angle_gamma   90.00
#
_symmetry.space_group_name_H-M   'P 1'
#
loop_
_entity.id
_entity.type
_entity.pdbx_description
1 polymer ?
#
loop_
_entity_poly.entity_id
_entity_poly.type
_entity_poly.pdbx_seq_one_letter_code
_entity_poly.pdbx_strand_id
1 'polypeptide(L)'
;MIDHLILGLTAALQVKQFLFMVLGTVIGLWVGVLPGLGGPVAMAILIPFTFSMDPLSALLMLASISVGAAFGGSVTSILLNIPGEASSAATAYDGYPMA
;
A
#
# COMPACT_ATOMS: atom_id res chain seq x y z
N MET A 1 -20.96 19.84 -2.78
CA MET A 1 -19.67 19.23 -3.25
C MET A 1 -18.62 19.26 -2.15
N ILE A 2 -18.31 20.42 -1.56
CA ILE A 2 -17.37 20.54 -0.44
C ILE A 2 -17.84 19.71 0.78
N ASP A 3 -19.15 19.63 1.03
CA ASP A 3 -19.71 18.86 2.15
C ASP A 3 -19.38 17.36 2.06
N HIS A 4 -19.35 16.80 0.85
CA HIS A 4 -18.99 15.38 0.65
C HIS A 4 -17.50 15.13 0.85
N LEU A 5 -16.63 16.10 0.51
CA LEU A 5 -15.20 16.04 0.81
C LEU A 5 -14.96 16.05 2.32
N ILE A 6 -15.63 16.94 3.04
CA ILE A 6 -15.53 17.03 4.51
C ILE A 6 -16.07 15.75 5.16
N LEU A 7 -17.19 15.21 4.66
CA LEU A 7 -17.75 13.95 5.14
C LEU A 7 -16.77 12.79 4.95
N GLY A 8 -16.16 12.67 3.77
CA GLY A 8 -15.19 11.61 3.49
C GLY A 8 -13.94 11.72 4.37
N LEU A 9 -13.41 12.92 4.55
CA LEU A 9 -12.24 13.17 5.39
C LEU A 9 -12.52 12.82 6.86
N THR A 10 -13.66 13.27 7.40
CA THR A 10 -14.04 12.96 8.79
C THR A 10 -14.28 11.47 8.99
N ALA A 11 -14.88 10.77 8.01
CA ALA A 11 -15.04 9.32 8.05
C ALA A 11 -13.71 8.56 8.02
N ALA A 12 -12.73 9.01 7.22
CA ALA A 12 -11.40 8.40 7.17
C ALA A 12 -10.59 8.60 8.47
N LEU A 13 -10.79 9.73 9.15
CA LEU A 13 -10.11 10.07 10.41
C LEU A 13 -10.74 9.40 11.65
N GLN A 14 -11.85 8.69 11.50
CA GLN A 14 -12.40 7.88 12.60
C GLN A 14 -11.40 6.80 13.01
N VAL A 15 -11.31 6.54 14.32
CA VAL A 15 -10.28 5.66 14.91
C VAL A 15 -10.27 4.26 14.27
N LYS A 16 -11.46 3.67 14.02
CA LYS A 16 -11.59 2.35 13.40
C LYS A 16 -10.95 2.34 11.99
N GLN A 17 -11.29 3.31 11.16
CA GLN A 17 -10.82 3.47 9.79
C GLN A 17 -9.33 3.75 9.75
N PHE A 18 -8.85 4.61 10.66
CA PHE A 18 -7.43 4.89 10.83
C PHE A 18 -6.64 3.63 11.17
N LEU A 19 -7.15 2.77 12.07
CA LEU A 19 -6.51 1.49 12.37
C LEU A 19 -6.44 0.55 11.16
N PHE A 20 -7.50 0.49 10.34
CA PHE A 20 -7.46 -0.27 9.08
C PHE A 20 -6.44 0.28 8.09
N MET A 21 -6.28 1.61 8.01
CA MET A 21 -5.23 2.22 7.17
C MET A 21 -3.83 1.86 7.68
N VAL A 22 -3.60 1.94 8.98
CA VAL A 22 -2.31 1.54 9.59
C VAL A 22 -2.03 0.05 9.35
N LEU A 23 -3.01 -0.82 9.55
CA LEU A 23 -2.84 -2.25 9.26
C LEU A 23 -2.56 -2.51 7.79
N GLY A 24 -3.33 -1.90 6.89
CA GLY A 24 -3.14 -2.04 5.44
C GLY A 24 -1.75 -1.56 5.00
N THR A 25 -1.29 -0.42 5.50
CA THR A 25 0.05 0.10 5.17
C THR A 25 1.16 -0.78 5.71
N VAL A 26 1.06 -1.29 6.94
CA VAL A 26 2.06 -2.21 7.53
C VAL A 26 2.12 -3.50 6.73
N ILE A 27 0.97 -4.14 6.46
CA ILE A 27 0.92 -5.35 5.64
C ILE A 27 1.48 -5.08 4.25
N GLY A 28 1.12 -3.95 3.64
CA GLY A 28 1.61 -3.54 2.34
C GLY A 28 3.13 -3.42 2.32
N LEU A 29 3.71 -2.80 3.34
CA LEU A 29 5.16 -2.65 3.47
C LEU A 29 5.85 -4.01 3.55
N TRP A 30 5.33 -4.94 4.36
CA TRP A 30 5.87 -6.30 4.44
C TRP A 30 5.78 -7.05 3.10
N VAL A 31 4.67 -6.93 2.39
CA VAL A 31 4.50 -7.57 1.08
C VAL A 31 5.41 -6.92 0.03
N GLY A 32 5.54 -5.59 0.03
CA GLY A 32 6.39 -4.86 -0.91
C GLY A 32 7.88 -5.13 -0.72
N VAL A 33 8.31 -5.49 0.49
CA VAL A 33 9.70 -5.93 0.75
C VAL A 33 9.99 -7.33 0.18
N LEU A 34 9.00 -8.05 -0.35
CA LEU A 34 9.25 -9.29 -1.08
C LEU A 34 9.56 -8.98 -2.56
N PRO A 35 10.72 -9.41 -3.07
CA PRO A 35 11.13 -9.11 -4.45
C PRO A 35 10.14 -9.68 -5.46
N GLY A 36 9.77 -8.86 -6.45
CA GLY A 36 8.83 -9.23 -7.51
C GLY A 36 7.35 -9.22 -7.11
N LEU A 37 6.99 -8.79 -5.88
CA LEU A 37 5.60 -8.64 -5.43
C LEU A 37 5.23 -7.16 -5.28
N GLY A 38 4.50 -6.65 -6.27
CA GLY A 38 3.96 -5.29 -6.26
C GLY A 38 2.60 -5.14 -5.57
N GLY A 39 2.17 -3.89 -5.42
CA GLY A 39 0.87 -3.43 -4.92
C GLY A 39 -0.34 -4.09 -5.57
N PRO A 40 -0.41 -4.31 -6.90
CA PRO A 40 -1.53 -5.04 -7.51
C PRO A 40 -1.67 -6.48 -6.98
N VAL A 41 -0.55 -7.16 -6.75
CA VAL A 41 -0.55 -8.53 -6.19
C VAL A 41 -0.96 -8.50 -4.73
N ALA A 42 -0.45 -7.55 -3.95
CA ALA A 42 -0.85 -7.35 -2.55
C ALA A 42 -2.37 -7.10 -2.43
N MET A 43 -2.92 -6.23 -3.28
CA MET A 43 -4.36 -5.98 -3.35
C MET A 43 -5.14 -7.24 -3.72
N ALA A 44 -4.71 -7.99 -4.74
CA ALA A 44 -5.38 -9.23 -5.15
C ALA A 44 -5.45 -10.27 -4.01
N ILE A 45 -4.39 -10.40 -3.21
CA ILE A 45 -4.35 -11.28 -2.03
C ILE A 45 -5.35 -10.83 -0.95
N LEU A 46 -5.55 -9.51 -0.80
CA LEU A 46 -6.40 -8.94 0.24
C LEU A 46 -7.90 -8.93 -0.12
N ILE A 47 -8.25 -8.85 -1.41
CA ILE A 47 -9.64 -8.75 -1.91
C ILE A 47 -10.59 -9.76 -1.25
N PRO A 48 -10.28 -11.07 -1.14
CA PRO A 48 -11.19 -12.04 -0.54
C PRO A 48 -11.58 -11.71 0.90
N PHE A 49 -10.64 -11.14 1.67
CA PHE A 49 -10.89 -10.72 3.05
C PHE A 49 -11.80 -9.49 3.13
N THR A 50 -11.74 -8.62 2.12
CA THR A 50 -12.55 -7.40 2.07
C THR A 50 -14.04 -7.64 1.81
N PHE A 51 -14.43 -8.80 1.30
CA PHE A 51 -15.86 -9.10 1.03
C PHE A 51 -16.74 -9.15 2.27
N SER A 52 -16.14 -9.40 3.45
CA SER A 52 -16.85 -9.41 4.73
C SER A 52 -16.86 -8.06 5.46
N MET A 53 -16.13 -7.07 4.93
CA MET A 53 -15.91 -5.78 5.57
C MET A 53 -16.93 -4.73 5.13
N ASP A 54 -17.09 -3.68 5.93
CA ASP A 54 -17.81 -2.50 5.45
C ASP A 54 -17.08 -1.84 4.26
N PRO A 55 -17.79 -1.30 3.26
CA PRO A 55 -17.18 -0.81 2.03
C PRO A 55 -16.10 0.26 2.26
N LEU A 56 -16.28 1.12 3.26
CA LEU A 56 -15.32 2.16 3.59
C LEU A 56 -14.01 1.55 4.12
N SER A 57 -14.08 0.64 5.08
CA SER A 57 -12.91 -0.04 5.64
C SER A 57 -12.19 -0.88 4.59
N ALA A 58 -12.93 -1.57 3.73
CA ALA A 58 -12.38 -2.33 2.60
C ALA A 58 -11.58 -1.43 1.64
N LEU A 59 -12.17 -0.31 1.20
CA LEU A 59 -11.53 0.65 0.30
C LEU A 59 -10.27 1.26 0.94
N LEU A 60 -10.35 1.64 2.21
CA LEU A 60 -9.21 2.19 2.94
C LEU A 60 -8.08 1.16 3.08
N MET A 61 -8.39 -0.10 3.39
CA MET A 61 -7.37 -1.16 3.47
C MET A 61 -6.69 -1.41 2.12
N LEU A 62 -7.46 -1.49 1.03
CA LEU A 62 -6.93 -1.71 -0.32
C LEU A 62 -6.09 -0.51 -0.81
N ALA A 63 -6.51 0.71 -0.52
CA ALA A 63 -5.71 1.90 -0.82
C ALA A 63 -4.42 1.95 0.01
N SER A 64 -4.50 1.55 1.28
CA SER A 64 -3.36 1.58 2.20
C SER A 64 -2.30 0.53 1.86
N ILE A 65 -2.72 -0.69 1.49
CA ILE A 65 -1.80 -1.76 1.10
C ILE A 65 -1.06 -1.43 -0.20
N SER A 66 -1.74 -0.77 -1.14
CA SER A 66 -1.17 -0.26 -2.39
C SER A 66 0.02 0.67 -2.13
N VAL A 67 -0.17 1.66 -1.25
CA VAL A 67 0.87 2.64 -0.94
C VAL A 67 2.00 2.02 -0.14
N GLY A 68 1.67 1.18 0.85
CA GLY A 68 2.66 0.44 1.64
C GLY A 68 3.55 -0.45 0.77
N ALA A 69 2.96 -1.17 -0.18
CA ALA A 69 3.69 -2.05 -1.09
C ALA A 69 4.63 -1.27 -2.03
N ALA A 70 4.17 -0.14 -2.58
CA ALA A 70 5.01 0.71 -3.43
C ALA A 70 6.25 1.24 -2.68
N PHE A 71 6.07 1.65 -1.42
CA PHE A 71 7.18 2.07 -0.57
C PHE A 71 8.11 0.90 -0.21
N GLY A 72 7.55 -0.25 0.21
CA GLY A 72 8.34 -1.45 0.52
C GLY A 72 9.16 -1.96 -0.67
N GLY A 73 8.59 -1.90 -1.88
CA GLY A 73 9.28 -2.26 -3.12
C GLY A 73 10.45 -1.34 -3.46
N SER A 74 10.42 -0.09 -3.00
CA SER A 74 11.57 0.81 -3.12
C SER A 74 12.73 0.37 -2.24
N VAL A 75 12.47 -0.19 -1.06
CA VAL A 75 13.51 -0.69 -0.14
C VAL A 75 14.25 -1.87 -0.77
N THR A 76 13.54 -2.83 -1.38
CA THR A 76 14.17 -3.96 -2.09
C THR A 76 14.88 -3.53 -3.36
N SER A 77 14.32 -2.59 -4.14
CA SER A 77 15.01 -1.99 -5.28
C SER A 77 16.35 -1.39 -4.87
N ILE A 78 16.39 -0.62 -3.78
CA ILE A 78 17.60 0.05 -3.31
C ILE A 78 18.61 -0.95 -2.75
N LEU A 79 18.18 -1.90 -1.92
CA LEU A 79 19.13 -2.79 -1.23
C LEU A 79 19.62 -3.96 -2.08
N LEU A 80 18.77 -4.46 -2.99
CA LEU A 80 19.00 -5.72 -3.70
C LEU A 80 19.06 -5.57 -5.23
N ASN A 81 18.77 -4.39 -5.78
CA ASN A 81 18.63 -4.16 -7.23
C ASN A 81 17.60 -5.09 -7.91
N ILE A 82 16.58 -5.53 -7.15
CA ILE A 82 15.49 -6.38 -7.66
C ILE A 82 14.18 -5.62 -7.48
N PRO A 83 13.69 -4.92 -8.52
CA PRO A 83 12.48 -4.13 -8.41
C PRO A 83 11.23 -5.01 -8.24
N GLY A 84 10.36 -4.62 -7.29
CA GLY A 84 9.06 -5.26 -7.08
C GLY A 84 8.00 -4.85 -8.10
N GLU A 85 8.14 -3.68 -8.71
CA GLU A 85 7.24 -3.12 -9.72
C GLU A 85 8.02 -2.40 -10.83
N ALA A 86 7.38 -2.22 -12.00
CA ALA A 86 7.95 -1.46 -13.11
C ALA A 86 8.27 0.01 -12.73
N SER A 87 7.47 0.60 -11.85
CA SER A 87 7.68 1.96 -11.31
C SER A 87 8.97 2.07 -10.49
N SER A 88 9.36 1.01 -9.79
CA SER A 88 10.53 0.95 -8.91
C SER A 88 11.83 0.60 -9.64
N ALA A 89 11.78 0.37 -10.96
CA ALA A 89 12.97 0.09 -11.76
C ALA A 89 13.93 1.28 -11.76
N ALA A 90 13.42 2.51 -11.94
CA ALA A 90 14.23 3.73 -11.83
C ALA A 90 14.86 3.87 -10.44
N THR A 91 14.10 3.53 -9.38
CA THR A 91 14.61 3.51 -8.00
C THR A 91 15.74 2.52 -7.81
N ALA A 92 15.73 1.38 -8.51
CA ALA A 92 16.82 0.40 -8.44
C ALA A 92 18.09 0.96 -9.13
N TYR A 93 17.95 1.55 -10.32
CA TYR A 93 19.07 2.16 -11.06
C TYR A 93 19.74 3.29 -10.27
N ASP A 94 18.95 4.21 -9.71
CA ASP A 94 19.49 5.38 -9.01
C ASP A 94 19.87 5.03 -7.56
N GLY A 95 19.07 4.18 -6.90
CA GLY A 95 19.18 3.90 -5.48
C GLY A 95 20.20 2.84 -5.09
N TYR A 96 20.34 1.77 -5.88
CA TYR A 96 21.29 0.69 -5.57
C TYR A 96 22.75 1.15 -5.49
N PRO A 97 23.23 2.08 -6.35
CA PRO A 97 24.57 2.65 -6.20
C PRO A 97 24.79 3.52 -4.96
N MET A 98 23.71 3.99 -4.31
CA MET A 98 23.76 4.83 -3.10
C MET A 98 23.70 4.04 -1.79
N ALA A 99 23.43 2.73 -1.86
CA ALA A 99 23.22 1.86 -0.71
C ALA A 99 24.53 1.41 -0.02
#